data_AF-U5S5P8-F1
#
_entry.id   AF-U5S5P8-F1
#
_cell.length_a   1.000
_cell.length_b   1.000
_cell.length_c   1.000
_cell.angle_alpha   90.00
_cell.angle_beta   90.00
_cell.angle_gamma   90.00
#
_symmetry.space_group_name_H-M   'P 1'
#
loop_
_entity.id
_entity.type
_entity.pdbx_description
1 polymer ?
#
loop_
_entity_poly.entity_id
_entity_poly.type
_entity_poly.pdbx_seq_one_letter_code
_entity_poly.pdbx_strand_id
1 'polypeptide(L)'
;GKRDPMASGLGFAISFLSTDKAGEGPAPPRAEKLPVPDPEIMSKHIKDTCYYLRADEVGIGKMPAYAYYSHRISPTHGDYATGKIDPNLLMEEIPVTERLPYVICVAVEQHLETWLASTGYDGIAKSQSYRAYHATANITVMLAQYIRSLGYRARAHHFANYASVMGPILIACG
;
A
#
# COMPACT_ATOMS: atom_id res chain seq x y z
N GLY A 1 -0.71 21.65 8.78
CA GLY A 1 -1.64 22.40 9.64
C GLY A 1 -2.70 23.10 8.81
N LYS A 2 -3.95 23.08 9.28
CA LYS A 2 -5.10 23.98 8.99
C LYS A 2 -5.52 24.31 7.53
N ARG A 3 -4.79 23.95 6.48
CA ARG A 3 -5.12 24.36 5.09
C ARG A 3 -6.08 23.41 4.35
N ASP A 4 -6.03 22.11 4.65
CA ASP A 4 -6.73 21.10 3.84
C ASP A 4 -7.59 20.18 4.73
N PRO A 5 -8.82 20.57 5.10
CA PRO A 5 -9.68 19.79 6.00
C PRO A 5 -10.00 18.40 5.47
N MET A 6 -10.19 18.26 4.15
CA MET A 6 -10.46 16.96 3.52
C MET A 6 -9.25 16.01 3.62
N ALA A 7 -8.04 16.50 3.33
CA ALA A 7 -6.82 15.70 3.50
C ALA A 7 -6.62 15.27 4.96
N SER A 8 -7.05 16.09 5.93
CA SER A 8 -7.01 15.71 7.35
C SER A 8 -7.94 14.52 7.66
N GLY A 9 -9.16 14.52 7.12
CA GLY A 9 -10.10 13.40 7.27
C GLY A 9 -9.58 12.11 6.61
N LEU A 10 -9.03 12.22 5.41
CA LEU A 10 -8.41 11.08 4.71
C LEU A 10 -7.16 10.57 5.44
N GLY A 11 -6.34 11.48 5.98
CA GLY A 11 -5.17 11.14 6.79
C GLY A 11 -5.55 10.39 8.06
N PHE A 12 -6.61 10.82 8.75
CA PHE A 12 -7.15 10.08 9.89
C PHE A 12 -7.54 8.65 9.52
N ALA A 13 -8.24 8.45 8.39
CA ALA A 13 -8.60 7.10 7.93
C ALA A 13 -7.37 6.24 7.61
N ILE A 14 -6.36 6.80 6.93
CA ILE A 14 -5.10 6.11 6.61
C ILE A 14 -4.34 5.69 7.88
N SER A 15 -4.46 6.43 8.98
CA SER A 15 -3.73 6.17 10.23
C SER A 15 -4.01 4.80 10.87
N PHE A 16 -5.17 4.20 10.55
CA PHE A 16 -5.50 2.84 10.98
C PHE A 16 -4.77 1.78 10.15
N LEU A 17 -4.48 2.11 8.89
CA LEU A 17 -3.78 1.25 7.94
C LEU A 17 -2.26 1.40 8.02
N SER A 18 -1.73 2.43 8.70
CA SER A 18 -0.27 2.65 8.83
C SER A 18 0.45 1.61 9.69
N THR A 19 -0.27 0.87 10.53
CA THR A 19 0.36 -0.04 11.50
C THR A 19 1.05 -1.24 10.84
N ASP A 20 2.12 -1.75 11.46
CA ASP A 20 2.76 -2.99 11.01
C ASP A 20 1.77 -4.17 10.99
N LYS A 21 0.83 -4.20 11.95
CA LYS A 21 -0.26 -5.18 11.98
C LYS A 21 -1.18 -5.12 10.75
N ALA A 22 -1.43 -3.92 10.20
CA ALA A 22 -2.22 -3.78 8.98
C ALA A 22 -1.44 -4.28 7.75
N GLY A 23 -0.14 -3.98 7.67
CA GLY A 23 0.72 -4.41 6.57
C GLY A 23 0.99 -5.92 6.56
N GLU A 24 1.43 -6.46 7.69
CA GLU A 24 1.89 -7.85 7.85
C GLU A 24 0.75 -8.82 8.19
N GLY A 25 -0.37 -8.29 8.68
CA GLY A 25 -1.54 -9.05 9.12
C GLY A 25 -1.54 -9.32 10.62
N PRO A 26 -2.71 -9.69 11.17
CA PRO A 26 -2.87 -9.95 12.60
C PRO A 26 -2.32 -11.30 13.05
N ALA A 27 -1.99 -12.18 12.10
CA ALA A 27 -1.60 -13.57 12.34
C ALA A 27 -0.72 -14.06 11.17
N PRO A 28 0.09 -15.11 11.40
CA PRO A 28 0.81 -15.77 10.32
C PRO A 28 -0.15 -16.30 9.24
N PRO A 29 0.35 -16.58 8.01
CA PRO A 29 -0.47 -17.21 6.98
C PRO A 29 -1.12 -18.50 7.46
N ARG A 30 -2.27 -18.84 6.89
CA ARG A 30 -2.98 -20.09 7.19
C ARG A 30 -2.02 -21.28 7.06
N ALA A 31 -1.95 -22.10 8.12
CA ALA A 31 -1.03 -23.24 8.15
C ALA A 31 -1.33 -24.26 7.03
N GLU A 32 -2.62 -24.55 6.82
CA GLU A 32 -3.07 -25.38 5.72
C GLU A 32 -3.37 -24.51 4.49
N LYS A 33 -2.61 -24.68 3.43
CA LYS A 33 -2.85 -23.97 2.17
C LYS A 33 -4.18 -24.41 1.57
N LEU A 34 -4.96 -23.43 1.10
CA LEU A 34 -6.12 -23.73 0.27
C LEU A 34 -5.65 -24.16 -1.12
N PRO A 35 -6.38 -25.05 -1.81
CA PRO A 35 -6.09 -25.35 -3.20
C PRO A 35 -6.22 -24.05 -4.02
N VAL A 36 -5.17 -23.75 -4.78
CA VAL A 36 -5.15 -22.66 -5.76
C VAL A 36 -5.03 -23.27 -7.15
N PRO A 37 -5.63 -22.65 -8.18
CA PRO A 37 -5.48 -23.11 -9.56
C PRO A 37 -4.04 -22.91 -10.05
N ASP A 38 -3.78 -23.25 -11.31
CA ASP A 38 -2.49 -22.99 -11.91
C ASP A 38 -2.12 -21.49 -11.85
N PRO A 39 -0.82 -21.14 -11.91
CA PRO A 39 -0.39 -19.75 -11.76
C PRO A 39 -0.99 -18.76 -12.76
N GLU A 40 -1.32 -19.19 -13.99
CA GLU A 40 -1.90 -18.31 -14.99
C GLU A 40 -3.34 -17.93 -14.59
N ILE A 41 -4.16 -18.92 -14.23
CA ILE A 41 -5.51 -18.67 -13.73
C ILE A 41 -5.48 -17.89 -12.40
N MET A 42 -4.59 -18.26 -11.48
CA MET A 42 -4.48 -17.56 -10.20
C MET A 42 -4.08 -16.09 -10.40
N SER A 43 -3.21 -15.79 -11.37
CA SER A 43 -2.85 -14.41 -11.68
C SER A 43 -4.04 -13.58 -12.19
N LYS A 44 -4.93 -14.19 -12.98
CA LYS A 44 -6.18 -13.56 -13.44
C LYS A 44 -7.12 -13.32 -12.25
N HIS A 45 -7.32 -14.31 -11.38
CA HIS A 45 -8.12 -14.15 -10.16
C HIS A 45 -7.61 -13.03 -9.25
N ILE A 46 -6.29 -12.89 -9.07
CA ILE A 46 -5.70 -11.80 -8.29
C ILE A 46 -6.00 -10.45 -8.94
N LYS A 47 -5.80 -10.32 -10.26
CA LYS A 47 -6.13 -9.08 -10.99
C LYS A 47 -7.62 -8.73 -10.88
N ASP A 48 -8.50 -9.69 -11.12
CA ASP A 48 -9.95 -9.52 -11.00
C ASP A 48 -10.36 -9.12 -9.59
N THR A 49 -9.72 -9.70 -8.56
CA THR A 49 -9.92 -9.30 -7.17
C THR A 49 -9.52 -7.84 -6.95
N CYS A 50 -8.38 -7.40 -7.48
CA CYS A 50 -7.96 -6.01 -7.36
C CYS A 50 -8.91 -5.04 -8.08
N TYR A 51 -9.39 -5.39 -9.29
CA TYR A 51 -10.40 -4.60 -10.00
C TYR A 51 -11.75 -4.58 -9.25
N TYR A 52 -12.18 -5.70 -8.68
CA TYR A 52 -13.34 -5.76 -7.80
C TYR A 52 -13.19 -4.83 -6.58
N LEU A 53 -11.97 -4.73 -6.05
CA LEU A 53 -11.62 -3.79 -4.97
C LEU A 53 -11.39 -2.34 -5.46
N ARG A 54 -11.70 -2.04 -6.73
CA ARG A 54 -11.63 -0.71 -7.35
C ARG A 54 -10.22 -0.19 -7.65
N ALA A 55 -9.27 -1.08 -7.92
CA ALA A 55 -8.06 -0.66 -8.61
C ALA A 55 -8.41 -0.25 -10.05
N ASP A 56 -7.73 0.76 -10.59
CA ASP A 56 -7.87 1.16 -11.99
C ASP A 56 -6.90 0.37 -12.88
N GLU A 57 -5.71 0.06 -12.36
CA GLU A 57 -4.70 -0.75 -13.05
C GLU A 57 -4.05 -1.75 -12.10
N VAL A 58 -3.71 -2.93 -12.63
CA VAL A 58 -3.11 -4.02 -11.85
C VAL A 58 -2.03 -4.75 -12.65
N GLY A 59 -0.82 -4.74 -12.11
CA GLY A 59 0.32 -5.48 -12.66
C GLY A 59 0.86 -6.51 -11.67
N ILE A 60 1.45 -7.58 -12.20
CA ILE A 60 2.07 -8.65 -11.41
C ILE A 60 3.45 -8.90 -11.99
N GLY A 61 4.47 -8.81 -11.14
CA GLY A 61 5.87 -8.92 -11.54
C GLY A 61 6.70 -9.78 -10.60
N LYS A 62 7.94 -10.05 -11.01
CA LYS A 62 8.98 -10.54 -10.09
C LYS A 62 9.48 -9.37 -9.27
N MET A 63 9.58 -9.54 -7.96
CA MET A 63 10.05 -8.47 -7.08
C MET A 63 11.57 -8.24 -7.31
N PRO A 64 11.99 -7.06 -7.79
CA PRO A 64 13.41 -6.78 -7.95
C PRO A 64 14.10 -6.73 -6.58
N ALA A 65 15.25 -7.40 -6.44
CA ALA A 65 15.95 -7.45 -5.15
C ALA A 65 16.37 -6.05 -4.64
N TYR A 66 16.67 -5.13 -5.57
CA TYR A 66 17.02 -3.74 -5.27
C TYR A 66 15.81 -2.84 -4.99
N ALA A 67 14.58 -3.34 -5.13
CA ALA A 67 13.37 -2.58 -4.86
C ALA A 67 13.01 -2.52 -3.36
N TYR A 68 13.74 -3.22 -2.49
CA TYR A 68 13.60 -3.09 -1.04
C TYR A 68 14.52 -1.99 -0.50
N TYR A 69 14.05 -1.20 0.46
CA TYR A 69 14.94 -0.36 1.25
C TYR A 69 15.88 -1.22 2.10
N SER A 70 17.02 -0.67 2.52
CA SER A 70 17.88 -1.33 3.52
C SER A 70 17.26 -1.26 4.91
N HIS A 71 16.64 -0.12 5.25
CA HIS A 71 16.00 0.13 6.53
C HIS A 71 14.66 0.84 6.32
N ARG A 72 13.75 0.63 7.26
CA ARG A 72 12.51 1.40 7.44
C ARG A 72 12.54 2.08 8.80
N ILE A 73 11.64 3.02 9.03
CA ILE A 73 11.51 3.69 10.33
C ILE A 73 10.38 3.07 11.17
N SER A 74 10.55 3.15 12.49
CA SER A 74 9.49 2.95 13.48
C SER A 74 9.51 4.11 14.49
N PRO A 75 8.37 4.76 14.79
CA PRO A 75 7.05 4.57 14.17
C PRO A 75 7.04 4.83 12.66
N THR A 76 5.98 4.38 11.99
CA THR A 76 5.93 4.38 10.52
C THR A 76 5.81 5.79 9.96
N HIS A 77 6.21 5.99 8.70
CA HIS A 77 6.02 7.28 8.01
C HIS A 77 4.57 7.76 8.12
N GLY A 78 3.61 6.85 8.01
CA GLY A 78 2.19 7.12 8.18
C GLY A 78 1.84 7.64 9.57
N ASP A 79 2.41 7.08 10.64
CA ASP A 79 2.11 7.53 12.01
C ASP A 79 2.48 9.02 12.18
N TYR A 80 3.63 9.44 11.62
CA TYR A 80 4.02 10.85 11.58
C TYR A 80 3.14 11.67 10.62
N ALA A 81 2.95 11.19 9.38
CA ALA A 81 2.25 11.92 8.33
C ALA A 81 0.75 12.14 8.61
N THR A 82 0.14 11.28 9.44
CA THR A 82 -1.27 11.40 9.86
C THR A 82 -1.43 12.13 11.19
N GLY A 83 -0.34 12.54 11.84
CA GLY A 83 -0.36 13.21 13.15
C GLY A 83 -0.86 12.31 14.28
N LYS A 84 -0.66 10.99 14.15
CA LYS A 84 -1.07 10.00 15.16
C LYS A 84 -0.14 10.02 16.38
N ILE A 85 1.08 10.47 16.17
CA ILE A 85 2.14 10.58 17.17
C ILE A 85 2.70 12.01 17.20
N ASP A 86 3.45 12.33 18.25
CA ASP A 86 4.20 13.58 18.34
C ASP A 86 5.23 13.65 17.21
N PRO A 87 5.26 14.73 16.40
CA PRO A 87 6.25 14.90 15.34
C PRO A 87 7.70 14.91 15.84
N ASN A 88 7.94 15.18 17.13
CA ASN A 88 9.26 15.16 17.75
C ASN A 88 9.64 13.81 18.37
N LEU A 89 8.76 12.80 18.29
CA LEU A 89 9.08 11.46 18.77
C LEU A 89 10.25 10.90 17.96
N LEU A 90 11.28 10.40 18.65
CA LEU A 90 12.47 9.83 18.02
C LEU A 90 12.10 8.59 17.19
N MET A 91 12.65 8.53 15.98
CA MET A 91 12.52 7.38 15.09
C MET A 91 13.65 6.38 15.32
N GLU A 92 13.33 5.10 15.22
CA GLU A 92 14.27 4.00 15.19
C GLU A 92 14.39 3.46 13.77
N GLU A 93 15.61 3.15 13.33
CA GLU A 93 15.85 2.44 12.07
C GLU A 93 15.75 0.93 12.26
N ILE A 94 14.89 0.30 11.47
CA ILE A 94 14.65 -1.15 11.48
C ILE A 94 15.15 -1.73 10.15
N PRO A 95 16.09 -2.70 10.17
CA PRO A 95 16.52 -3.38 8.95
C PRO A 95 15.38 -4.10 8.23
N VAL A 96 15.31 -3.98 6.91
CA VAL A 96 14.33 -4.69 6.06
C VAL A 96 14.92 -6.02 5.60
N THR A 97 14.51 -7.09 6.25
CA THR A 97 14.99 -8.46 5.97
C THR A 97 14.04 -9.28 5.09
N GLU A 98 12.79 -8.86 4.92
CA GLU A 98 11.82 -9.56 4.10
C GLU A 98 12.22 -9.58 2.62
N ARG A 99 12.14 -10.75 1.98
CA ARG A 99 12.29 -10.91 0.53
C ARG A 99 11.19 -11.82 0.01
N LEU A 100 10.18 -11.24 -0.63
CA LEU A 100 9.12 -11.97 -1.33
C LEU A 100 9.47 -12.04 -2.83
N PRO A 101 9.20 -13.16 -3.52
CA PRO A 101 9.65 -13.36 -4.90
C PRO A 101 8.82 -12.61 -5.94
N TYR A 102 7.58 -12.25 -5.60
CA TYR A 102 6.62 -11.62 -6.50
C TYR A 102 6.11 -10.32 -5.88
N VAL A 103 5.67 -9.42 -6.74
CA VAL A 103 5.02 -8.17 -6.37
C VAL A 103 3.75 -8.00 -7.20
N ILE A 104 2.70 -7.52 -6.54
CA ILE A 104 1.45 -7.11 -7.17
C ILE A 104 1.35 -5.60 -6.97
N CYS A 105 1.29 -4.85 -8.06
CA CYS A 105 1.15 -3.41 -8.04
C CYS A 105 -0.28 -3.04 -8.43
N VAL A 106 -0.87 -2.12 -7.69
CA VAL A 106 -2.18 -1.53 -8.00
C VAL A 106 -2.01 -0.03 -8.14
N ALA A 107 -2.70 0.56 -9.11
CA ALA A 107 -2.80 2.01 -9.23
C ALA A 107 -4.27 2.45 -9.14
N VAL A 108 -4.47 3.64 -8.58
CA VAL A 108 -5.76 4.30 -8.50
C VAL A 108 -5.60 5.72 -9.05
N GLU A 109 -6.50 6.10 -9.94
CA GLU A 109 -6.53 7.38 -10.63
C GLU A 109 -6.90 8.52 -9.66
N GLN A 110 -6.24 9.68 -9.80
CA GLN A 110 -6.32 10.80 -8.86
C GLN A 110 -7.55 11.71 -9.06
N HIS A 111 -8.52 11.29 -9.86
CA HIS A 111 -9.71 11.99 -10.31
C HIS A 111 -9.43 13.10 -11.33
N LEU A 112 -9.36 12.72 -12.60
CA LEU A 112 -9.00 13.57 -13.75
C LEU A 112 -9.79 14.88 -13.78
N GLU A 113 -11.09 14.84 -13.54
CA GLU A 113 -11.94 16.03 -13.56
C GLU A 113 -11.54 17.04 -12.48
N THR A 114 -11.10 16.56 -11.31
CA THR A 114 -10.61 17.45 -10.24
C THR A 114 -9.23 17.95 -10.57
N TRP A 115 -8.38 17.12 -11.18
CA TRP A 115 -7.05 17.52 -11.62
C TRP A 115 -7.11 18.62 -12.68
N LEU A 116 -7.98 18.50 -13.68
CA LEU A 116 -8.17 19.51 -14.72
C LEU A 116 -8.70 20.86 -14.19
N ALA A 117 -9.37 20.84 -13.04
CA ALA A 117 -9.85 22.05 -12.35
C ALA A 117 -8.85 22.61 -11.32
N SER A 118 -7.68 21.99 -11.17
CA SER A 118 -6.66 22.35 -10.18
C SER A 118 -5.42 22.97 -10.84
N THR A 119 -4.68 23.78 -10.09
CA THR A 119 -3.33 24.21 -10.47
C THR A 119 -2.26 23.15 -10.17
N GLY A 120 -2.64 22.04 -9.54
CA GLY A 120 -1.73 20.97 -9.09
C GLY A 120 -1.02 21.25 -7.75
N TYR A 121 -1.13 22.45 -7.21
CA TYR A 121 -0.56 22.84 -5.90
C TYR A 121 -1.51 23.71 -5.05
N ASP A 122 -2.77 23.83 -5.45
CA ASP A 122 -3.82 24.49 -4.68
C ASP A 122 -4.35 23.62 -3.52
N GLY A 123 -5.42 24.08 -2.85
CA GLY A 123 -5.99 23.42 -1.68
C GLY A 123 -6.58 22.02 -1.91
N ILE A 124 -6.79 21.57 -3.16
CA ILE A 124 -7.28 20.20 -3.42
C ILE A 124 -6.15 19.20 -3.64
N ALA A 125 -4.96 19.65 -4.04
CA ALA A 125 -3.86 18.80 -4.48
C ALA A 125 -3.51 17.73 -3.44
N LYS A 126 -3.38 18.12 -2.16
CA LYS A 126 -3.11 17.17 -1.07
C LYS A 126 -4.23 16.16 -0.88
N SER A 127 -5.48 16.58 -1.05
CA SER A 127 -6.65 15.70 -0.89
C SER A 127 -6.72 14.66 -2.01
N GLN A 128 -6.33 14.99 -3.24
CA GLN A 128 -6.24 14.01 -4.34
C GLN A 128 -5.22 12.91 -4.04
N SER A 129 -4.02 13.27 -3.58
CA SER A 129 -3.00 12.28 -3.20
C SER A 129 -3.47 11.40 -2.06
N TYR A 130 -4.02 11.98 -0.98
CA TYR A 130 -4.51 11.21 0.17
C TYR A 130 -5.72 10.32 -0.19
N ARG A 131 -6.56 10.72 -1.15
CA ARG A 131 -7.64 9.87 -1.68
C ARG A 131 -7.06 8.61 -2.32
N ALA A 132 -6.08 8.77 -3.21
CA ALA A 132 -5.44 7.63 -3.89
C ALA A 132 -4.62 6.77 -2.91
N TYR A 133 -3.89 7.37 -1.96
CA TYR A 133 -3.17 6.64 -0.92
C TYR A 133 -4.12 5.82 -0.03
N HIS A 134 -5.27 6.37 0.33
CA HIS A 134 -6.27 5.65 1.11
C HIS A 134 -6.86 4.48 0.31
N ALA A 135 -7.23 4.71 -0.96
CA ALA A 135 -7.77 3.66 -1.82
C ALA A 135 -6.78 2.49 -2.01
N THR A 136 -5.54 2.80 -2.39
CA THR A 136 -4.48 1.79 -2.56
C THR A 136 -4.13 1.08 -1.26
N ALA A 137 -4.11 1.77 -0.11
CA ALA A 137 -3.89 1.14 1.19
C ALA A 137 -5.00 0.11 1.53
N ASN A 138 -6.26 0.45 1.30
CA ASN A 138 -7.38 -0.48 1.51
C ASN A 138 -7.25 -1.71 0.61
N ILE A 139 -7.02 -1.52 -0.70
CA ILE A 139 -6.88 -2.62 -1.66
C ILE A 139 -5.74 -3.56 -1.25
N THR A 140 -4.55 -3.00 -0.99
CA THR A 140 -3.36 -3.80 -0.70
C THR A 140 -3.45 -4.54 0.63
N VAL A 141 -4.02 -3.92 1.68
CA VAL A 141 -4.23 -4.59 2.98
C VAL A 141 -5.23 -5.74 2.86
N MET A 142 -6.36 -5.53 2.17
CA MET A 142 -7.36 -6.59 1.92
C MET A 142 -6.77 -7.73 1.10
N LEU A 143 -6.05 -7.41 0.02
CA LEU A 143 -5.42 -8.41 -0.85
C LEU A 143 -4.34 -9.22 -0.12
N ALA A 144 -3.47 -8.55 0.64
CA ALA A 144 -2.44 -9.24 1.41
C ALA A 144 -3.07 -10.17 2.45
N GLN A 145 -4.16 -9.75 3.09
CA GLN A 145 -4.90 -10.62 4.01
C GLN A 145 -5.53 -11.82 3.30
N TYR A 146 -6.13 -11.61 2.12
CA TYR A 146 -6.65 -12.69 1.29
C TYR A 146 -5.57 -13.73 0.95
N ILE A 147 -4.39 -13.28 0.51
CA ILE A 147 -3.26 -14.17 0.19
C ILE A 147 -2.78 -14.95 1.43
N ARG A 148 -2.74 -14.29 2.61
CA ARG A 148 -2.44 -14.96 3.89
C ARG A 148 -3.49 -16.00 4.26
N SER A 149 -4.77 -15.73 4.01
CA SER A 149 -5.88 -16.67 4.21
C SER A 149 -5.81 -17.88 3.27
N LEU A 150 -5.23 -17.74 2.06
CA LEU A 150 -4.90 -18.87 1.19
C LEU A 150 -3.70 -19.70 1.69
N GLY A 151 -2.93 -19.20 2.66
CA GLY A 151 -1.77 -19.86 3.25
C GLY A 151 -0.41 -19.42 2.69
N TYR A 152 -0.34 -18.25 2.06
CA TYR A 152 0.90 -17.69 1.50
C TYR A 152 1.32 -16.41 2.22
N ARG A 153 2.63 -16.20 2.35
CA ARG A 153 3.16 -14.94 2.93
C ARG A 153 2.87 -13.78 1.99
N ALA A 154 2.31 -12.70 2.53
CA ALA A 154 2.10 -11.46 1.83
C ALA A 154 2.14 -10.29 2.81
N ARG A 155 2.70 -9.16 2.35
CA ARG A 155 2.77 -7.90 3.07
C ARG A 155 2.21 -6.80 2.18
N ALA A 156 1.38 -5.92 2.74
CA ALA A 156 0.88 -4.74 2.03
C ALA A 156 1.88 -3.60 2.11
N HIS A 157 2.12 -2.91 0.99
CA HIS A 157 2.97 -1.72 0.91
C HIS A 157 2.15 -0.57 0.32
N HIS A 158 2.10 0.55 1.03
CA HIS A 158 1.39 1.76 0.60
C HIS A 158 2.01 2.97 1.31
N PHE A 159 1.68 4.20 0.88
CA PHE A 159 2.24 5.48 1.36
C PHE A 159 2.55 5.56 2.86
N ALA A 160 1.66 5.04 3.71
CA ALA A 160 1.83 5.13 5.15
C ALA A 160 2.81 4.11 5.74
N ASN A 161 2.97 2.95 5.11
CA ASN A 161 3.88 1.90 5.59
C ASN A 161 4.36 1.03 4.44
N TYR A 162 5.61 1.25 4.04
CA TYR A 162 6.25 0.50 2.98
C TYR A 162 7.73 0.25 3.30
N ALA A 163 8.22 -0.90 2.89
CA ALA A 163 9.63 -1.27 2.94
C ALA A 163 10.25 -1.41 1.54
N SER A 164 9.54 -0.90 0.51
CA SER A 164 9.93 -1.02 -0.89
C SER A 164 9.73 0.27 -1.68
N VAL A 165 10.51 0.43 -2.75
CA VAL A 165 10.52 1.60 -3.63
C VAL A 165 9.54 1.36 -4.78
N MET A 166 8.59 2.28 -4.97
CA MET A 166 7.49 2.10 -5.95
C MET A 166 7.96 2.15 -7.41
N GLY A 167 8.95 2.98 -7.75
CA GLY A 167 9.43 3.13 -9.14
C GLY A 167 9.88 1.81 -9.78
N PRO A 168 10.82 1.07 -9.17
CA PRO A 168 11.20 -0.27 -9.65
C PRO A 168 10.05 -1.28 -9.68
N ILE A 169 9.12 -1.21 -8.72
CA ILE A 169 7.96 -2.10 -8.66
C ILE A 169 7.04 -1.88 -9.85
N LEU A 170 6.75 -0.62 -10.19
CA LEU A 170 5.92 -0.27 -11.35
C LEU A 170 6.52 -0.86 -12.63
N ILE A 171 7.81 -0.61 -12.88
CA ILE A 171 8.51 -1.15 -14.06
C ILE A 171 8.44 -2.69 -14.10
N ALA A 172 8.60 -3.36 -12.95
CA ALA A 172 8.57 -4.82 -12.88
C ALA A 172 7.17 -5.41 -13.13
N CYS A 173 6.12 -4.62 -12.95
CA CYS A 173 4.73 -5.03 -13.08
C CYS A 173 4.12 -4.77 -14.46
N GLY A 174 4.84 -4.05 -15.33
CA GLY A 174 4.37 -3.61 -16.65
C GLY A 174 3.56 -2.33 -16.59
#